data_AF-A0A662DNM1-F1
#
_entry.id   AF-A0A662DNM1-F1
#
_cell.length_a   1.000
_cell.length_b   1.000
_cell.length_c   1.000
_cell.angle_alpha   90.00
_cell.angle_beta   90.00
_cell.angle_gamma   90.00
#
_symmetry.space_group_name_H-M   'P 1'
#
loop_
_entity.id
_entity.type
_entity.pdbx_description
1 polymer ?
#
loop_
_entity_poly.entity_id
_entity_poly.type
_entity_poly.pdbx_seq_one_letter_code
_entity_poly.pdbx_strand_id
1 'polypeptide(L)'
;FATEGAGWLEIQASQGLVAACRIFNNAAGGTFGQFVPSLVMPTETRESALIIPGLLSERGFRTNLGLTSLSDIDTTVEVTMYSSDGVVLGNESVPLAGGAFVQLVKILDQTFDFEGSAWAEIEAQDTDAIFIAHASVIDGSTGDPSFISASEQHID
;
A
#
# COMPACT_ATOMS: atom_id res chain seq x y z
N PHE A 1 -11.72 16.98 -20.80
CA PHE A 1 -11.03 16.80 -19.52
C PHE A 1 -11.50 15.48 -18.92
N ALA A 2 -10.81 14.39 -19.26
CA ALA A 2 -10.89 13.16 -18.51
C ALA A 2 -9.49 12.56 -18.66
N THR A 3 -8.74 12.54 -17.57
CA THR A 3 -7.52 11.72 -17.51
C THR A 3 -7.96 10.40 -16.89
N GLU A 4 -7.57 9.29 -17.50
CA GLU A 4 -7.73 7.97 -16.90
C GLU A 4 -6.43 7.64 -16.19
N GLY A 5 -6.52 7.23 -14.92
CA GLY A 5 -5.35 6.90 -14.11
C GLY A 5 -5.71 6.59 -12.67
N ALA A 6 -4.76 5.99 -11.95
CA ALA A 6 -4.81 5.88 -10.50
C ALA A 6 -4.08 7.08 -9.88
N GLY A 7 -4.45 7.44 -8.64
CA GLY A 7 -3.85 8.57 -7.95
C GLY A 7 -4.33 8.66 -6.51
N TRP A 8 -3.91 9.72 -5.84
CA TRP A 8 -4.27 10.03 -4.46
C TRP A 8 -4.77 11.48 -4.37
N LEU A 9 -5.37 11.84 -3.24
CA LEU A 9 -5.89 13.17 -2.99
C LEU A 9 -5.33 13.70 -1.67
N GLU A 10 -4.68 14.86 -1.73
CA GLU A 10 -4.41 15.68 -0.55
C GLU A 10 -5.61 16.60 -0.32
N ILE A 11 -6.11 16.66 0.91
CA ILE A 11 -7.21 17.54 1.27
C ILE A 11 -6.76 18.43 2.44
N GLN A 12 -6.64 19.72 2.17
CA GLN A 12 -6.31 20.74 3.17
C GLN A 12 -7.55 21.55 3.52
N ALA A 13 -7.76 21.83 4.81
CA ALA A 13 -8.88 22.64 5.30
C ALA A 13 -8.44 23.58 6.42
N SER A 14 -9.02 24.77 6.48
CA SER A 14 -8.78 25.76 7.54
C SER A 14 -9.64 25.57 8.79
N GLN A 15 -10.50 24.55 8.79
CA GLN A 15 -11.39 24.15 9.88
C GLN A 15 -11.37 22.62 10.00
N GLY A 16 -12.05 22.06 11.01
CA GLY A 16 -12.20 20.61 11.15
C GLY A 16 -12.76 19.97 9.88
N LEU A 17 -12.07 18.96 9.38
CA LEU A 17 -12.42 18.22 8.17
C LEU A 17 -12.60 16.74 8.51
N VAL A 18 -13.66 16.15 7.96
CA VAL A 18 -13.83 14.70 7.89
C VAL A 18 -13.98 14.33 6.43
N ALA A 19 -13.07 13.52 5.92
CA ALA A 19 -13.13 12.96 4.58
C ALA A 19 -13.21 11.43 4.67
N ALA A 20 -13.81 10.83 3.66
CA ALA A 20 -13.93 9.39 3.51
C ALA A 20 -13.85 9.08 2.02
N CYS A 21 -13.13 8.01 1.67
CA CYS A 21 -13.01 7.56 0.29
C CYS A 21 -13.54 6.12 0.18
N ARG A 22 -14.21 5.83 -0.94
CA ARG A 22 -14.49 4.46 -1.37
C ARG A 22 -14.03 4.29 -2.81
N ILE A 23 -13.12 3.36 -3.05
CA ILE A 23 -12.75 2.89 -4.38
C ILE A 23 -13.54 1.63 -4.71
N PHE A 24 -13.85 1.36 -5.99
CA PHE A 24 -14.59 0.17 -6.37
C PHE A 24 -14.26 -0.30 -7.79
N ASN A 25 -14.45 -1.58 -8.05
CA ASN A 25 -14.50 -2.13 -9.40
C ASN A 25 -15.96 -2.33 -9.83
N ASN A 26 -16.20 -2.36 -11.14
CA ASN A 26 -17.48 -2.75 -11.73
C ASN A 26 -17.42 -4.21 -12.15
N ALA A 27 -18.44 -5.00 -11.79
CA ALA A 27 -18.64 -6.35 -12.31
C ALA A 27 -20.11 -6.59 -12.69
N ALA A 28 -20.38 -7.72 -13.35
CA ALA A 28 -21.71 -8.04 -13.85
C ALA A 28 -22.80 -8.08 -12.75
N GLY A 29 -22.43 -8.35 -11.50
CA GLY A 29 -23.34 -8.40 -10.35
C GLY A 29 -23.42 -7.14 -9.48
N GLY A 30 -22.66 -6.07 -9.79
CA GLY A 30 -22.61 -4.85 -8.99
C GLY A 30 -21.19 -4.27 -8.83
N THR A 31 -21.01 -3.43 -7.80
CA THR A 31 -19.70 -2.85 -7.47
C THR A 31 -19.14 -3.48 -6.21
N PHE A 32 -17.88 -3.91 -6.25
CA PHE A 32 -17.14 -4.35 -5.05
C PHE A 32 -16.12 -3.27 -4.71
N GLY A 33 -16.15 -2.80 -3.48
CA GLY A 33 -15.42 -1.59 -3.14
C GLY A 33 -14.82 -1.60 -1.76
N GLN A 34 -13.73 -0.86 -1.66
CA GLN A 34 -12.91 -0.71 -0.48
C GLN A 34 -13.17 0.65 0.12
N PHE A 35 -13.44 0.68 1.41
CA PHE A 35 -13.25 1.91 2.18
C PHE A 35 -11.76 2.19 2.31
N VAL A 36 -11.34 3.41 1.96
CA VAL A 36 -9.97 3.89 2.16
C VAL A 36 -10.02 4.99 3.22
N PRO A 37 -9.40 4.78 4.39
CA PRO A 37 -9.41 5.78 5.47
C PRO A 37 -8.63 7.03 5.04
N SER A 38 -9.01 8.18 5.62
CA SER A 38 -8.12 9.33 5.61
C SER A 38 -6.93 9.04 6.51
N LEU A 39 -5.73 9.24 5.98
CA LEU A 39 -4.48 9.09 6.71
C LEU A 39 -3.95 10.49 7.06
N VAL A 40 -3.38 10.62 8.26
CA VAL A 40 -2.74 11.87 8.67
C VAL A 40 -1.35 11.91 8.02
N MET A 41 -1.03 13.04 7.39
CA MET A 41 0.29 13.26 6.82
C MET A 41 1.35 13.17 7.93
N PRO A 42 2.37 12.31 7.79
CA PRO A 42 3.51 12.33 8.70
C PRO A 42 4.14 13.72 8.66
N THR A 43 4.53 14.25 9.82
CA THR A 43 5.18 15.58 9.93
C THR A 43 6.69 15.48 10.10
N GLU A 44 7.22 14.29 10.32
CA GLU A 44 8.64 14.01 10.53
C GLU A 44 9.12 13.00 9.47
N THR A 45 10.39 13.12 9.09
CA THR A 45 11.10 12.11 8.30
C THR A 45 11.20 10.83 9.12
N ARG A 46 11.22 9.68 8.44
CA ARG A 46 11.16 8.37 9.10
C ARG A 46 12.55 7.76 9.16
N GLU A 47 12.96 7.37 10.38
CA GLU A 47 14.18 6.59 10.60
C GLU A 47 13.91 5.07 10.62
N SER A 48 12.65 4.63 10.73
CA SER A 48 12.26 3.22 10.85
C SER A 48 11.43 2.73 9.67
N ALA A 49 11.56 1.44 9.34
CA ALA A 49 10.75 0.76 8.35
C ALA A 49 9.24 0.80 8.64
N LEU A 50 8.46 0.77 7.56
CA LEU A 50 7.03 0.53 7.58
C LEU A 50 6.74 -0.97 7.49
N ILE A 51 5.89 -1.47 8.37
CA ILE A 51 5.46 -2.87 8.41
C ILE A 51 4.03 -2.97 7.91
N ILE A 52 3.77 -3.91 6.99
CA ILE A 52 2.42 -4.32 6.61
C ILE A 52 2.23 -5.82 6.90
N PRO A 53 1.44 -6.18 7.92
CA PRO A 53 1.13 -7.57 8.22
C PRO A 53 -0.03 -8.10 7.37
N GLY A 54 -0.27 -9.42 7.45
CA GLY A 54 -1.53 -10.03 7.02
C GLY A 54 -1.75 -10.07 5.51
N LEU A 55 -0.67 -10.12 4.73
CA LEU A 55 -0.73 -10.25 3.27
C LEU A 55 -1.06 -11.70 2.90
N LEU A 56 -1.90 -11.88 1.87
CA LEU A 56 -2.37 -13.18 1.41
C LEU A 56 -2.29 -13.33 -0.11
N SER A 57 -1.87 -14.51 -0.56
CA SER A 57 -1.97 -15.00 -1.94
C SER A 57 -2.54 -16.42 -2.04
N GLU A 58 -3.06 -16.97 -0.94
CA GLU A 58 -3.63 -18.31 -0.86
C GLU A 58 -5.17 -18.30 -0.79
N ARG A 59 -5.78 -19.46 -1.02
CA ARG A 59 -7.23 -19.70 -0.82
C ARG A 59 -8.12 -18.75 -1.62
N GLY A 60 -7.64 -18.32 -2.79
CA GLY A 60 -8.32 -17.38 -3.66
C GLY A 60 -8.14 -15.91 -3.28
N PHE A 61 -7.41 -15.58 -2.21
CA PHE A 61 -7.05 -14.21 -1.90
C PHE A 61 -5.88 -13.73 -2.75
N ARG A 62 -5.81 -12.42 -2.97
CA ARG A 62 -4.65 -11.74 -3.54
C ARG A 62 -4.37 -10.45 -2.79
N THR A 63 -3.13 -10.00 -2.83
CA THR A 63 -2.71 -8.73 -2.22
C THR A 63 -2.22 -7.76 -3.27
N ASN A 64 -2.78 -6.55 -3.29
CA ASN A 64 -2.17 -5.41 -3.96
C ASN A 64 -1.44 -4.55 -2.92
N LEU A 65 -0.26 -4.01 -3.27
CA LEU A 65 0.47 -3.05 -2.47
C LEU A 65 0.38 -1.66 -3.12
N GLY A 66 0.06 -0.64 -2.33
CA GLY A 66 0.04 0.76 -2.77
C GLY A 66 1.10 1.58 -2.02
N LEU A 67 1.85 2.38 -2.77
CA LEU A 67 2.84 3.34 -2.26
C LEU A 67 2.46 4.74 -2.73
N THR A 68 2.33 5.68 -1.80
CA THR A 68 2.00 7.08 -2.10
C THR A 68 3.09 7.99 -1.59
N SER A 69 3.75 8.72 -2.48
CA SER A 69 4.69 9.78 -2.11
C SER A 69 3.92 11.02 -1.67
N LEU A 70 4.33 11.53 -0.52
CA LEU A 70 3.79 12.73 0.13
C LEU A 70 4.78 13.90 0.05
N SER A 71 6.00 13.66 -0.40
CA SER A 71 7.04 14.66 -0.69
C SER A 71 7.15 14.93 -2.19
N ASP A 72 7.86 15.98 -2.57
CA ASP A 72 8.29 16.29 -3.93
C ASP A 72 9.64 15.64 -4.31
N ILE A 73 10.18 14.82 -3.41
CA ILE A 73 11.44 14.07 -3.59
C ILE A 73 11.16 12.74 -4.29
N ASP A 74 11.91 12.48 -5.36
CA ASP A 74 11.98 11.17 -6.02
C ASP A 74 12.83 10.21 -5.18
N THR A 75 12.34 9.00 -4.95
CA THR A 75 13.06 7.97 -4.20
C THR A 75 12.86 6.58 -4.81
N THR A 76 13.59 5.60 -4.28
CA THR A 76 13.29 4.18 -4.49
C THR A 76 12.85 3.60 -3.16
N VAL A 77 11.71 2.92 -3.16
CA VAL A 77 11.20 2.20 -1.99
C VAL A 77 11.57 0.74 -2.11
N GLU A 78 12.31 0.21 -1.14
CA GLU A 78 12.63 -1.20 -1.00
C GLU A 78 11.52 -1.92 -0.24
N VAL A 79 11.00 -3.00 -0.82
CA VAL A 79 9.97 -3.85 -0.23
C VAL A 79 10.57 -5.22 0.04
N THR A 80 10.93 -5.49 1.29
CA THR A 80 11.37 -6.82 1.71
C THR A 80 10.16 -7.64 2.15
N MET A 81 9.98 -8.80 1.53
CA MET A 81 8.84 -9.68 1.79
C MET A 81 9.27 -10.86 2.65
N TYR A 82 8.45 -11.18 3.65
CA TYR A 82 8.68 -12.27 4.59
C TYR A 82 7.48 -13.21 4.61
N SER A 83 7.73 -14.52 4.69
CA SER A 83 6.68 -15.49 4.98
C SER A 83 6.16 -15.31 6.40
N SER A 84 5.02 -15.95 6.72
CA SER A 84 4.47 -15.98 8.08
C SER A 84 5.45 -16.49 9.14
N ASP A 85 6.42 -17.32 8.76
CA ASP A 85 7.42 -17.91 9.65
C ASP A 85 8.70 -17.05 9.74
N GLY A 86 8.70 -15.87 9.12
CA GLY A 86 9.81 -14.92 9.14
C GLY A 86 10.93 -15.23 8.14
N VAL A 87 10.71 -16.14 7.19
CA VAL A 87 11.68 -16.41 6.12
C VAL A 87 11.59 -15.31 5.06
N VAL A 88 12.73 -14.72 4.71
CA VAL A 88 12.80 -13.74 3.61
C VAL A 88 12.46 -14.45 2.29
N LEU A 89 11.43 -13.93 1.62
CA LEU A 89 10.98 -14.38 0.30
C LEU A 89 11.72 -13.63 -0.82
N GLY A 90 12.11 -12.38 -0.56
CA GLY A 90 12.88 -11.56 -1.49
C GLY A 90 12.76 -10.08 -1.18
N ASN A 91 13.34 -9.26 -2.06
CA ASN A 91 13.22 -7.80 -2.04
C ASN A 91 12.81 -7.29 -3.44
N GLU A 92 11.99 -6.24 -3.48
CA GLU A 92 11.58 -5.52 -4.70
C GLU A 92 11.87 -4.03 -4.55
N SER A 93 12.63 -3.47 -5.51
CA SER A 93 12.97 -2.04 -5.53
C SER A 93 11.97 -1.28 -6.42
N VAL A 94 11.20 -0.37 -5.83
CA VAL A 94 10.09 0.33 -6.50
C VAL A 94 10.41 1.81 -6.65
N PRO A 95 10.65 2.31 -7.87
CA PRO A 95 10.79 3.74 -8.11
C PRO A 95 9.51 4.48 -7.72
N LEU A 96 9.64 5.51 -6.89
CA LEU A 96 8.53 6.32 -6.40
C LEU A 96 8.88 7.80 -6.59
N ALA A 97 8.37 8.38 -7.67
CA ALA A 97 8.54 9.81 -7.93
C ALA A 97 7.78 10.68 -6.89
N GLY A 98 8.25 11.90 -6.69
CA GLY A 98 7.62 12.90 -5.84
C GLY A 98 6.14 13.10 -6.20
N GLY A 99 5.26 13.03 -5.20
CA GLY A 99 3.81 13.15 -5.37
C GLY A 99 3.15 12.02 -6.18
N ALA A 100 3.87 10.94 -6.52
CA ALA A 100 3.32 9.83 -7.27
C ALA A 100 2.55 8.83 -6.40
N PHE A 101 1.70 8.05 -7.06
CA PHE A 101 1.11 6.84 -6.51
C PHE A 101 1.48 5.64 -7.39
N VAL A 102 2.03 4.60 -6.77
CA VAL A 102 2.36 3.33 -7.43
C VAL A 102 1.54 2.21 -6.78
N GLN A 103 0.95 1.35 -7.61
CA GLN A 103 0.25 0.16 -7.15
C GLN A 103 0.83 -1.09 -7.80
N LEU A 104 1.29 -2.01 -6.97
CA LEU A 104 1.75 -3.34 -7.37
C LEU A 104 0.59 -4.32 -7.16
N VAL A 105 0.11 -4.92 -8.24
CA VAL A 105 -1.03 -5.84 -8.22
C VAL A 105 -0.55 -7.26 -7.96
N LYS A 106 -1.25 -8.02 -7.10
CA LYS A 106 -0.90 -9.42 -6.79
C LYS A 106 0.57 -9.60 -6.38
N ILE A 107 1.11 -8.69 -5.55
CA ILE A 107 2.55 -8.59 -5.31
C ILE A 107 3.21 -9.92 -4.88
N LEU A 108 2.56 -10.71 -4.03
CA LEU A 108 3.09 -12.01 -3.59
C LEU A 108 3.24 -13.03 -4.74
N ASP A 109 2.25 -13.09 -5.63
CA ASP A 109 2.22 -14.01 -6.78
C ASP A 109 3.09 -13.49 -7.93
N GLN A 110 2.91 -12.23 -8.33
CA GLN A 110 3.53 -11.67 -9.54
C GLN A 110 4.97 -11.21 -9.35
N THR A 111 5.35 -10.81 -8.13
CA THR A 111 6.71 -10.33 -7.83
C THR A 111 7.55 -11.41 -7.14
N PHE A 112 6.95 -12.12 -6.17
CA PHE A 112 7.69 -13.06 -5.32
C PHE A 112 7.43 -14.54 -5.63
N ASP A 113 6.57 -14.87 -6.61
CA ASP A 113 6.18 -16.26 -6.95
C ASP A 113 5.80 -17.09 -5.71
N PHE A 114 5.05 -16.45 -4.80
CA PHE A 114 4.73 -17.00 -3.48
C PHE A 114 3.22 -17.14 -3.28
N GLU A 115 2.80 -18.36 -2.93
CA GLU A 115 1.45 -18.69 -2.48
C GLU A 115 1.46 -18.93 -0.96
N GLY A 116 0.77 -18.07 -0.20
CA GLY A 116 0.67 -18.23 1.24
C GLY A 116 0.32 -16.94 1.99
N SER A 117 0.65 -16.94 3.27
CA SER A 117 0.54 -15.79 4.18
C SER A 117 1.91 -15.13 4.37
N ALA A 118 1.94 -13.80 4.36
CA ALA A 118 3.17 -13.02 4.39
C ALA A 118 3.00 -11.66 5.10
N TRP A 119 4.12 -10.97 5.29
CA TRP A 119 4.17 -9.57 5.72
C TRP A 119 5.35 -8.87 5.01
N ALA A 120 5.28 -7.54 4.93
CA ALA A 120 6.29 -6.74 4.26
C ALA A 120 6.92 -5.71 5.21
N GLU A 121 8.22 -5.50 5.03
CA GLU A 121 8.99 -4.38 5.53
C GLU A 121 9.30 -3.44 4.37
N ILE A 122 9.09 -2.15 4.56
CA ILE A 122 9.09 -1.16 3.48
C ILE A 122 9.89 0.07 3.92
N GLU A 123 10.93 0.38 3.16
CA GLU A 123 11.88 1.47 3.45
C GLU A 123 12.13 2.33 2.22
N ALA A 124 12.29 3.65 2.39
CA ALA A 124 12.77 4.51 1.31
C ALA A 124 14.30 4.59 1.37
N GLN A 125 14.96 4.57 0.22
CA GLN A 125 16.41 4.78 0.14
C GLN A 125 16.81 6.20 0.57
N ASP A 126 15.98 7.19 0.26
CA ASP A 126 16.10 8.56 0.74
C ASP A 126 15.17 8.77 1.94
N THR A 127 15.74 8.99 3.12
CA THR A 127 15.00 9.18 4.38
C THR A 127 14.25 10.51 4.43
N ASP A 128 14.59 11.47 3.57
CA ASP A 128 13.86 12.72 3.45
C ASP A 128 12.58 12.55 2.61
N ALA A 129 12.44 11.45 1.86
CA ALA A 129 11.23 11.14 1.12
C ALA A 129 10.13 10.64 2.08
N ILE A 130 9.03 11.38 2.14
CA ILE A 130 7.89 11.04 2.98
C ILE A 130 6.90 10.25 2.13
N PHE A 131 6.54 9.05 2.57
CA PHE A 131 5.56 8.23 1.89
C PHE A 131 4.68 7.45 2.88
N ILE A 132 3.56 6.95 2.37
CA ILE A 132 2.71 5.97 3.05
C ILE A 132 2.61 4.71 2.20
N ALA A 133 2.44 3.58 2.88
CA ALA A 133 2.20 2.30 2.25
C ALA A 133 0.90 1.68 2.78
N HIS A 134 0.21 0.94 1.93
CA HIS A 134 -0.97 0.18 2.32
C HIS A 134 -1.10 -1.09 1.48
N ALA A 135 -1.85 -2.05 1.99
CA ALA A 135 -2.26 -3.23 1.23
C ALA A 135 -3.77 -3.28 1.07
N SER A 136 -4.19 -3.83 -0.07
CA SER A 136 -5.55 -4.30 -0.31
C SER A 136 -5.50 -5.81 -0.44
N VAL A 137 -5.98 -6.51 0.59
CA VAL A 137 -6.16 -7.97 0.57
C VAL A 137 -7.56 -8.27 0.04
N ILE A 138 -7.64 -8.96 -1.09
CA ILE A 138 -8.86 -9.05 -1.90
C ILE A 138 -9.26 -10.51 -2.02
N ASP A 139 -10.48 -10.84 -1.64
CA ASP A 139 -11.11 -12.11 -1.98
C ASP A 139 -11.27 -12.18 -3.51
N GLY A 140 -10.58 -13.11 -4.17
CA GLY A 140 -10.61 -13.25 -5.62
C GLY A 140 -11.94 -13.78 -6.16
N SER A 141 -12.77 -14.41 -5.32
CA SER A 141 -14.08 -14.94 -5.70
C SER A 141 -15.16 -13.86 -5.71
N THR A 142 -15.17 -12.97 -4.72
CA THR A 142 -16.16 -11.89 -4.61
C THR A 142 -15.64 -10.56 -5.13
N GLY A 143 -14.32 -10.34 -5.09
CA GLY A 143 -13.71 -9.04 -5.32
C GLY A 143 -13.70 -8.14 -4.09
N ASP A 144 -14.07 -8.65 -2.91
CA ASP A 144 -14.17 -7.86 -1.68
C ASP A 144 -12.79 -7.55 -1.08
N PRO A 145 -12.42 -6.26 -0.93
CA PRO A 145 -11.12 -5.85 -0.43
C PRO A 145 -11.14 -5.47 1.06
N SER A 146 -10.06 -5.80 1.77
CA SER A 146 -9.73 -5.32 3.11
C SER A 146 -8.51 -4.39 3.05
N PHE A 147 -8.64 -3.18 3.62
CA PHE A 147 -7.54 -2.21 3.69
C PHE A 147 -6.67 -2.48 4.92
N ILE A 148 -5.36 -2.53 4.72
CA ILE A 148 -4.36 -2.63 5.78
C ILE A 148 -3.40 -1.46 5.61
N SER A 149 -3.36 -0.55 6.59
CA SER A 149 -2.36 0.50 6.63
C SER A 149 -1.03 -0.06 7.09
N ALA A 150 0.08 0.42 6.53
CA ALA A 150 1.37 0.24 7.16
C ALA A 150 1.44 0.98 8.49
N SER A 151 2.24 0.45 9.41
CA SER A 151 2.59 1.07 10.68
C SER A 151 4.11 1.07 10.85
N GLU A 152 4.64 2.02 11.59
CA GLU A 152 6.06 2.00 11.95
C GLU A 152 6.40 0.78 12.80
N GLN A 153 7.59 0.25 12.58
CA GLN A 153 8.17 -0.74 13.47
C GLN A 153 8.58 -0.04 14.77
N HIS A 154 7.84 -0.29 15.87
CA HIS A 154 8.27 0.14 17.19
C HIS A 154 9.22 -0.91 17.78
N ILE A 155 10.47 -0.51 18.06
CA ILE A 155 11.42 -1.31 18.82
C ILE A 155 11.55 -0.60 20.17
N ASP A 156 10.99 -1.22 21.23
CA ASP A 156 11.18 -0.81 22.63
C ASP A 156 12.59 -1.14 23.15
#